data_AF-A0A955GAI8-F1
#
_entry.id   AF-A0A955GAI8-F1
#
_cell.length_a   1.000
_cell.length_b   1.000
_cell.length_c   1.000
_cell.angle_alpha   90.00
_cell.angle_beta   90.00
_cell.angle_gamma   90.00
#
_symmetry.space_group_name_H-M   'P 1'
#
loop_
_entity.id
_entity.type
_entity.pdbx_description
1 polymer ?
#
loop_
_entity_poly.entity_id
_entity_poly.type
_entity_poly.pdbx_seq_one_letter_code
_entity_poly.pdbx_strand_id
1 'polypeptide(L)'
;MYSLKRHKSQKLIDHSGDTIVEVLIAITVLSFALGLSFATVSRSNAGLQANKEQYQAQQLANQQVEYIRASDAGSNGGSTRNDFASGSFTCLKNVAGKLEVQADCKDISMGGANIYAIEISCVDQATKAIGAICSTNKTTNSVYSIVVTWANVKGTQSKLELQYAM
;
A
#
# COMPACT_ATOMS: atom_id res chain seq x y z
N MET A 1 -18.52 -23.96 -88.25
CA MET A 1 -18.21 -22.75 -87.46
C MET A 1 -18.59 -23.03 -86.01
N TYR A 2 -17.69 -23.62 -85.19
CA TYR A 2 -17.94 -23.82 -83.77
C TYR A 2 -16.68 -23.44 -82.98
N SER A 3 -16.92 -22.60 -81.97
CA SER A 3 -15.96 -21.80 -81.22
C SER A 3 -15.26 -22.61 -80.13
N LEU A 4 -13.92 -22.58 -80.09
CA LEU A 4 -13.09 -23.22 -79.07
C LEU A 4 -13.09 -22.39 -77.78
N LYS A 5 -13.66 -22.94 -76.71
CA LYS A 5 -13.52 -22.42 -75.33
C LYS A 5 -12.09 -22.67 -74.83
N ARG A 6 -11.36 -21.58 -74.51
CA ARG A 6 -10.06 -21.65 -73.81
C ARG A 6 -10.27 -21.96 -72.33
N HIS A 7 -9.78 -23.10 -71.86
CA HIS A 7 -9.59 -23.36 -70.43
C HIS A 7 -8.42 -22.51 -69.90
N LYS A 8 -8.71 -21.57 -69.00
CA LYS A 8 -7.68 -20.92 -68.17
C LYS A 8 -7.16 -21.96 -67.17
N SER A 9 -5.90 -22.37 -67.36
CA SER A 9 -5.17 -23.17 -66.38
C SER A 9 -5.03 -22.36 -65.09
N GLN A 10 -5.69 -22.80 -64.03
CA GLN A 10 -5.45 -22.30 -62.67
C GLN A 10 -4.06 -22.82 -62.26
N LYS A 11 -3.09 -21.90 -62.10
CA LYS A 11 -1.82 -22.19 -61.45
C LYS A 11 -2.13 -22.71 -60.04
N LEU A 12 -1.92 -24.00 -59.81
CA LEU A 12 -1.74 -24.55 -58.47
C LEU A 12 -0.46 -23.92 -57.91
N ILE A 13 -0.63 -23.10 -56.88
CA ILE A 13 0.48 -22.60 -56.07
C ILE A 13 1.04 -23.83 -55.35
N ASP A 14 2.28 -24.17 -55.67
CA ASP A 14 2.99 -25.31 -55.09
C ASP A 14 3.14 -25.09 -53.57
N HIS A 15 2.40 -25.88 -52.78
CA HIS A 15 2.26 -25.78 -51.33
C HIS A 15 3.23 -26.71 -50.58
N SER A 16 4.44 -26.90 -51.10
CA SER A 16 5.31 -28.01 -50.66
C SER A 16 6.61 -27.58 -49.97
N GLY A 17 6.76 -26.29 -49.62
CA GLY A 17 8.05 -25.76 -49.12
C GLY A 17 8.06 -24.99 -47.80
N ASP A 18 6.91 -24.64 -47.20
CA ASP A 18 6.87 -23.54 -46.20
C ASP A 18 6.29 -23.92 -44.83
N THR A 19 6.11 -25.20 -44.50
CA THR A 19 5.40 -25.60 -43.27
C THR A 19 6.26 -25.55 -42.01
N ILE A 20 7.56 -25.86 -42.09
CA ILE A 20 8.41 -25.88 -40.90
C ILE A 20 8.88 -24.48 -40.50
N VAL A 21 9.19 -23.63 -41.49
CA VAL A 21 9.63 -22.24 -41.25
C VAL A 21 8.46 -21.40 -40.73
N GLU A 22 7.27 -21.54 -41.32
CA GLU A 22 6.04 -20.87 -40.86
C GLU A 22 5.69 -21.23 -39.41
N VAL A 23 5.78 -22.52 -39.05
CA VAL A 23 5.53 -22.98 -37.67
C VAL A 23 6.60 -22.46 -36.71
N LEU A 24 7.88 -22.44 -37.09
CA LEU A 24 8.94 -21.89 -36.26
C LEU A 24 8.74 -20.39 -36.01
N ILE A 25 8.38 -19.63 -37.05
CA ILE A 25 8.05 -18.20 -36.91
C ILE A 25 6.83 -18.03 -35.99
N ALA A 26 5.77 -18.83 -36.15
CA ALA A 26 4.60 -18.79 -35.30
C ALA A 26 4.94 -19.04 -33.82
N ILE A 27 5.77 -20.05 -33.53
CA ILE A 27 6.24 -20.35 -32.16
C ILE A 27 7.07 -19.20 -31.60
N THR A 28 7.90 -18.56 -32.44
CA THR A 28 8.76 -17.45 -32.01
C THR A 28 7.92 -16.22 -31.63
N VAL A 29 6.92 -15.88 -32.46
CA VAL A 29 5.98 -14.78 -32.20
C VAL A 29 5.14 -15.07 -30.95
N LEU A 30 4.66 -16.30 -30.78
CA LEU A 30 3.87 -16.69 -29.62
C LEU A 30 4.70 -16.60 -28.33
N SER A 31 5.95 -17.09 -28.36
CA SER A 31 6.86 -17.03 -27.23
C SER A 31 7.20 -15.59 -26.85
N PHE A 32 7.41 -14.72 -27.83
CA PHE A 32 7.66 -13.31 -27.61
C PHE A 32 6.44 -12.60 -27.00
N ALA A 33 5.24 -12.86 -27.54
CA ALA A 33 3.99 -12.29 -27.02
C ALA A 33 3.73 -12.71 -25.57
N LEU A 34 3.96 -13.98 -25.22
CA LEU A 34 3.83 -14.48 -23.85
C LEU A 34 4.87 -13.86 -22.92
N GLY A 35 6.12 -13.72 -23.37
CA GLY A 35 7.19 -13.07 -22.61
C GLY A 35 6.87 -11.60 -22.26
N LEU A 36 6.41 -10.83 -23.25
CA LEU A 36 5.99 -9.44 -23.04
C LEU A 36 4.79 -9.34 -22.09
N SER A 37 3.81 -10.22 -22.25
CA SER A 37 2.61 -10.25 -21.41
C SER A 37 2.96 -10.54 -19.96
N PHE A 38 3.83 -11.53 -19.70
CA PHE A 38 4.27 -11.88 -18.35
C PHE A 38 5.07 -10.76 -17.67
N ALA A 39 6.00 -10.13 -18.41
CA ALA A 39 6.76 -8.99 -17.89
C ALA A 39 5.84 -7.81 -17.54
N THR A 40 4.81 -7.57 -18.35
CA THR A 40 3.84 -6.49 -18.10
C THR A 40 2.97 -6.80 -16.88
N VAL A 41 2.45 -8.02 -16.77
CA VAL A 41 1.59 -8.44 -15.66
C VAL A 41 2.35 -8.45 -14.33
N SER A 42 3.58 -8.98 -14.30
CA SER A 42 4.40 -9.00 -13.09
C SER A 42 4.70 -7.58 -12.56
N ARG A 43 5.04 -6.65 -13.45
CA ARG A 43 5.23 -5.23 -13.08
C ARG A 43 3.93 -4.59 -12.57
N SER A 44 2.80 -4.89 -13.21
CA SER A 44 1.48 -4.37 -12.81
C SER A 44 1.08 -4.86 -11.42
N ASN A 45 1.22 -6.17 -11.15
CA ASN A 45 0.88 -6.77 -9.86
C ASN A 45 1.70 -6.17 -8.71
N ALA A 46 2.99 -5.95 -8.90
CA ALA A 46 3.83 -5.29 -7.88
C ALA A 46 3.36 -3.86 -7.57
N GLY A 47 2.94 -3.10 -8.60
CA GLY A 47 2.39 -1.76 -8.42
C GLY A 47 1.04 -1.76 -7.70
N LEU A 48 0.14 -2.68 -8.05
CA LEU A 48 -1.15 -2.82 -7.37
C LEU A 48 -0.99 -3.18 -5.89
N GLN A 49 -0.10 -4.11 -5.58
CA GLN A 49 0.21 -4.53 -4.22
C GLN A 49 0.76 -3.35 -3.39
N ALA A 50 1.72 -2.60 -3.93
CA ALA A 50 2.28 -1.42 -3.26
C ALA A 50 1.23 -0.34 -2.97
N ASN A 51 0.31 -0.09 -3.92
CA ASN A 51 -0.79 0.86 -3.70
C ASN A 51 -1.76 0.38 -2.62
N LYS A 52 -2.09 -0.91 -2.59
CA LYS A 52 -2.94 -1.50 -1.52
C LYS A 52 -2.29 -1.33 -0.16
N GLU A 53 -0.99 -1.61 -0.06
CA GLU A 53 -0.25 -1.50 1.19
C GLU A 53 -0.21 -0.06 1.71
N GLN A 54 0.03 0.90 0.83
CA GLN A 54 0.04 2.33 1.17
C GLN A 54 -1.36 2.83 1.57
N TYR A 55 -2.39 2.39 0.85
CA TYR A 55 -3.77 2.72 1.18
C TYR A 55 -4.16 2.21 2.57
N GLN A 56 -3.78 0.96 2.89
CA GLN A 56 -4.00 0.40 4.22
C GLN A 56 -3.24 1.16 5.31
N ALA A 57 -1.96 1.51 5.08
CA ALA A 57 -1.20 2.34 6.01
C ALA A 57 -1.88 3.69 6.29
N GLN A 58 -2.45 4.31 5.25
CA GLN A 58 -3.16 5.57 5.39
C GLN A 58 -4.48 5.42 6.15
N GLN A 59 -5.22 4.33 5.95
CA GLN A 59 -6.41 4.03 6.76
C GLN A 59 -6.06 3.87 8.24
N LEU A 60 -4.98 3.18 8.55
CA LEU A 60 -4.50 3.02 9.93
C LEU A 60 -4.10 4.36 10.56
N ALA A 61 -3.34 5.19 9.83
CA ALA A 61 -2.98 6.53 10.30
C ALA A 61 -4.23 7.38 10.59
N ASN A 62 -5.20 7.40 9.69
CA ASN A 62 -6.45 8.13 9.87
C ASN A 62 -7.27 7.59 11.06
N GLN A 63 -7.30 6.27 11.26
CA GLN A 63 -7.95 5.68 12.42
C GLN A 63 -7.32 6.17 13.74
N GLN A 64 -5.99 6.28 13.80
CA GLN A 64 -5.31 6.82 14.97
C GLN A 64 -5.62 8.30 15.20
N VAL A 65 -5.73 9.11 14.14
CA VAL A 65 -6.22 10.50 14.26
C VAL A 65 -7.60 10.53 14.91
N GLU A 66 -8.51 9.68 14.45
CA GLU A 66 -9.86 9.61 15.02
C GLU A 66 -9.85 9.17 16.48
N TYR A 67 -8.96 8.26 16.87
CA TYR A 67 -8.79 7.89 18.27
C TYR A 67 -8.19 9.03 19.11
N ILE A 68 -7.21 9.78 18.59
CA ILE A 68 -6.70 10.98 19.26
C ILE A 68 -7.83 11.97 19.47
N ARG A 69 -8.60 12.27 18.41
CA ARG A 69 -9.75 13.18 18.46
C ARG A 69 -10.82 12.73 19.46
N ALA A 70 -11.17 11.46 19.44
CA ALA A 70 -12.16 10.89 20.37
C ALA A 70 -11.65 10.87 21.82
N SER A 71 -10.34 10.64 22.04
CA SER A 71 -9.73 10.69 23.37
C SER A 71 -9.74 12.11 23.94
N ASP A 72 -9.46 13.13 23.13
CA ASP A 72 -9.50 14.52 23.55
C ASP A 72 -10.93 15.03 23.81
N ALA A 73 -11.89 14.59 23.00
CA ALA A 73 -13.32 14.87 23.19
C ALA A 73 -13.90 14.25 24.48
N GLY A 74 -13.11 13.46 25.23
CA GLY A 74 -13.50 12.96 26.54
C GLY A 74 -14.10 11.55 26.53
N SER A 75 -13.85 10.74 25.49
CA SER A 75 -14.28 9.33 25.48
C SER A 75 -13.70 8.51 26.65
N ASN A 76 -12.66 9.02 27.32
CA ASN A 76 -12.08 8.44 28.54
C ASN A 76 -12.57 9.09 29.84
N GLY A 77 -13.52 10.03 29.79
CA GLY A 77 -14.07 10.72 30.98
C GLY A 77 -13.07 11.60 31.75
N GLY A 78 -11.86 11.82 31.23
CA GLY A 78 -10.78 12.54 31.89
C GLY A 78 -10.61 14.00 31.45
N SER A 79 -10.19 14.85 32.37
CA SER A 79 -9.75 16.23 32.13
C SER A 79 -8.36 16.33 31.48
N THR A 80 -7.64 15.21 31.40
CA THR A 80 -6.25 15.12 30.90
C THR A 80 -6.19 14.40 29.55
N ARG A 81 -5.24 14.80 28.70
CA ARG A 81 -4.90 14.09 27.46
C ARG A 81 -4.05 12.85 27.75
N ASN A 82 -4.09 11.91 26.82
CA ASN A 82 -3.18 10.76 26.82
C ASN A 82 -1.75 11.24 26.59
N ASP A 83 -0.81 10.76 27.40
CA ASP A 83 0.61 10.98 27.19
C ASP A 83 1.17 9.87 26.32
N PHE A 84 1.86 10.24 25.24
CA PHE A 84 2.57 9.31 24.38
C PHE A 84 4.06 9.43 24.73
N ALA A 85 4.54 8.49 25.54
CA ALA A 85 5.92 8.49 26.01
C ALA A 85 6.89 8.42 24.83
N SER A 86 7.95 9.23 24.91
CA SER A 86 8.94 9.33 23.84
C SER A 86 9.72 8.03 23.64
N GLY A 87 9.97 7.68 22.38
CA GLY A 87 10.91 6.62 22.00
C GLY A 87 10.37 5.19 22.04
N SER A 88 9.05 4.99 22.06
CA SER A 88 8.43 3.66 21.97
C SER A 88 7.28 3.61 20.96
N PHE A 89 7.04 2.44 20.37
CA PHE A 89 5.93 2.21 19.44
C PHE A 89 4.59 2.24 20.20
N THR A 90 4.08 3.44 20.45
CA THR A 90 2.80 3.65 21.11
C THR A 90 1.69 3.97 20.13
N CYS A 91 0.51 3.41 20.35
CA CYS A 91 -0.70 3.74 19.60
C CYS A 91 -1.91 3.77 20.53
N LEU A 92 -3.05 4.22 20.01
CA LEU A 92 -4.34 4.10 20.69
C LEU A 92 -5.09 2.87 20.19
N LYS A 93 -5.65 2.13 21.15
CA LYS A 93 -6.54 0.99 20.89
C LYS A 93 -7.82 1.14 21.71
N ASN A 94 -8.94 0.73 21.12
CA ASN A 94 -10.16 0.60 21.88
C ASN A 94 -10.14 -0.74 22.65
N VAL A 95 -10.09 -0.66 23.98
CA VAL A 95 -10.14 -1.80 24.89
C VAL A 95 -11.38 -1.65 25.74
N ALA A 96 -12.34 -2.58 25.57
CA ALA A 96 -13.61 -2.58 26.30
C ALA A 96 -14.38 -1.23 26.26
N GLY A 97 -14.34 -0.53 25.13
CA GLY A 97 -15.05 0.74 24.94
C GLY A 97 -14.29 1.99 25.38
N LYS A 98 -13.06 1.85 25.90
CA LYS A 98 -12.18 2.96 26.26
C LYS A 98 -10.97 3.02 25.33
N LEU A 99 -10.42 4.22 25.13
CA LEU A 99 -9.22 4.40 24.31
C LEU A 99 -7.99 4.40 25.21
N GLU A 100 -7.17 3.37 25.10
CA GLU A 100 -5.97 3.19 25.93
C GLU A 100 -4.71 3.32 25.07
N VAL A 101 -3.68 3.93 25.65
CA VAL A 101 -2.34 3.95 25.04
C VAL A 101 -1.75 2.56 25.23
N GLN A 102 -1.46 1.91 24.12
CA GLN A 102 -0.87 0.58 24.08
C GLN A 102 0.60 0.69 23.69
N ALA A 103 1.46 -0.01 24.40
CA ALA A 103 2.85 -0.23 23.99
C ALA A 103 2.92 -1.38 22.96
N ASP A 104 3.92 -1.32 22.09
CA ASP A 104 4.20 -2.32 21.06
C ASP A 104 3.07 -2.50 20.05
N CYS A 105 2.67 -1.40 19.42
CA CYS A 105 1.67 -1.38 18.35
C CYS A 105 2.17 -1.92 17.01
N LYS A 106 2.63 -3.18 17.05
CA LYS A 106 3.05 -4.02 15.93
C LYS A 106 2.04 -5.14 15.65
N ASP A 107 0.89 -5.11 16.32
CA ASP A 107 0.04 -6.27 16.51
C ASP A 107 -0.99 -6.49 15.39
N ILE A 108 -1.23 -7.76 15.12
CA ILE A 108 -2.10 -8.37 14.10
C ILE A 108 -3.56 -7.91 14.27
N SER A 109 -3.93 -7.50 15.50
CA SER A 109 -5.24 -6.96 15.86
C SER A 109 -5.57 -5.59 15.24
N MET A 110 -4.60 -4.94 14.59
CA MET A 110 -4.82 -3.71 13.79
C MET A 110 -4.95 -4.00 12.28
N GLY A 111 -5.18 -5.26 11.88
CA GLY A 111 -5.63 -5.59 10.52
C GLY A 111 -4.52 -5.97 9.52
N GLY A 112 -3.30 -6.25 9.97
CA GLY A 112 -2.24 -6.76 9.09
C GLY A 112 -1.22 -7.60 9.86
N ALA A 113 -0.86 -8.75 9.32
CA ALA A 113 0.07 -9.69 9.95
C ALA A 113 1.46 -9.07 10.15
N ASN A 114 1.82 -8.54 11.34
CA ASN A 114 3.16 -8.00 11.67
C ASN A 114 3.80 -7.02 10.65
N ILE A 115 3.03 -6.57 9.65
CA ILE A 115 3.53 -5.82 8.50
C ILE A 115 3.57 -4.35 8.87
N TYR A 116 2.59 -3.86 9.63
CA TYR A 116 2.47 -2.46 10.01
C TYR A 116 2.84 -2.24 11.47
N ALA A 117 3.71 -1.27 11.73
CA ALA A 117 4.02 -0.78 13.06
C ALA A 117 3.64 0.70 13.15
N ILE A 118 2.92 1.05 14.21
CA ILE A 118 2.41 2.41 14.46
C ILE A 118 3.19 3.02 15.62
N GLU A 119 3.60 4.28 15.42
CA GLU A 119 4.22 5.10 16.44
C GLU A 119 3.51 6.47 16.46
N ILE A 120 2.95 6.82 17.61
CA ILE A 120 2.41 8.14 17.89
C ILE A 120 3.39 8.84 18.82
N SER A 121 3.91 9.97 18.38
CA SER A 121 4.85 10.80 19.13
C SER A 121 4.37 12.25 19.13
N CYS A 122 4.58 12.96 20.24
CA CYS A 122 4.32 14.39 20.27
C CYS A 122 5.45 15.18 19.59
N VAL A 123 5.05 16.26 18.92
CA VAL A 123 5.95 17.20 18.25
C VAL A 123 6.03 18.46 19.09
N ASP A 124 7.25 18.81 19.50
CA ASP A 124 7.50 20.09 20.14
C ASP A 124 7.25 21.22 19.13
N GLN A 125 6.31 22.09 19.45
CA GLN A 125 5.93 23.22 18.60
C GLN A 125 7.08 24.23 18.41
N ALA A 126 7.94 24.40 19.41
CA ALA A 126 9.04 25.36 19.41
C ALA A 126 10.27 24.82 18.67
N THR A 127 10.67 23.58 18.95
CA THR A 127 11.87 22.98 18.35
C THR A 127 11.59 22.15 17.09
N LYS A 128 10.33 21.85 16.81
CA LYS A 128 9.88 20.90 15.77
C LYS A 128 10.46 19.48 15.95
N ALA A 129 10.97 19.17 17.14
CA ALA A 129 11.49 17.85 17.46
C ALA A 129 10.33 16.86 17.66
N ILE A 130 10.46 15.67 17.08
CA ILE A 130 9.55 14.54 17.28
C ILE A 130 10.01 13.76 18.51
N GLY A 131 9.07 13.29 19.33
CA GLY A 131 9.36 12.57 20.56
C GLY A 131 9.47 13.49 21.79
N ALA A 132 8.82 14.64 21.74
CA ALA A 132 8.66 15.49 22.91
C ALA A 132 7.60 14.90 23.86
N ILE A 133 7.63 15.32 25.13
CA ILE A 133 6.58 14.95 26.09
C ILE A 133 5.28 15.66 25.68
N CYS A 134 4.18 14.93 25.61
CA CYS A 134 2.89 15.51 25.27
C CYS A 134 2.40 16.40 26.40
N SER A 135 1.82 17.56 26.06
CA SER A 135 1.07 18.31 27.08
C SER A 135 -0.20 17.52 27.43
N THR A 136 -0.29 17.07 28.68
CA THR A 136 -1.49 16.44 29.22
C THR A 136 -2.62 17.45 29.45
N ASN A 137 -2.31 18.75 29.39
CA ASN A 137 -3.28 19.82 29.54
C ASN A 137 -4.04 20.09 28.23
N LYS A 138 -5.37 19.96 28.27
CA LYS A 138 -6.26 20.22 27.13
C LYS A 138 -6.25 21.65 26.64
N THR A 139 -5.84 22.62 27.45
CA THR A 139 -5.82 24.03 27.06
C THR A 139 -4.61 24.41 26.20
N THR A 140 -3.65 23.50 26.01
CA THR A 140 -2.43 23.76 25.24
C THR A 140 -2.49 23.06 23.91
N ASN A 141 -2.28 23.76 22.80
CA ASN A 141 -2.25 23.12 21.49
C ASN A 141 -1.11 22.09 21.42
N SER A 142 -1.41 20.87 20.98
CA SER A 142 -0.45 19.78 20.86
C SER A 142 -0.47 19.24 19.44
N VAL A 143 0.71 18.99 18.88
CA VAL A 143 0.85 18.36 17.57
C VAL A 143 1.32 16.94 17.78
N TYR A 144 0.62 16.01 17.16
CA TYR A 144 0.94 14.59 17.15
C TYR A 144 1.51 14.23 15.78
N SER A 145 2.61 13.50 15.76
CA SER A 145 3.12 12.80 14.58
C SER A 145 2.75 11.33 14.69
N ILE A 146 2.04 10.84 13.69
CA ILE A 146 1.59 9.46 13.57
C ILE A 146 2.40 8.85 12.44
N VAL A 147 3.31 7.95 12.78
CA VAL A 147 4.18 7.26 11.85
C VAL A 147 3.72 5.82 11.72
N VAL A 148 3.39 5.40 10.51
CA VAL A 148 3.10 4.01 10.16
C VAL A 148 4.25 3.50 9.32
N THR A 149 4.93 2.46 9.81
CA THR A 149 6.03 1.80 9.08
C THR A 149 5.62 0.40 8.65
N TRP A 150 6.07 -0.03 7.48
CA TRP A 150 5.83 -1.40 7.03
C TRP A 150 6.91 -1.94 6.11
N ALA A 151 7.04 -3.27 6.05
CA ALA A 151 7.85 -3.93 5.04
C ALA A 151 7.08 -3.98 3.72
N ASN A 152 7.61 -3.32 2.68
CA ASN A 152 6.97 -3.28 1.38
C ASN A 152 7.26 -4.53 0.54
N VAL A 153 6.59 -4.64 -0.61
CA VAL A 153 6.79 -5.72 -1.61
C VAL A 153 8.23 -5.92 -2.09
N LYS A 154 9.12 -4.95 -1.90
CA LYS A 154 10.54 -5.03 -2.27
C LYS A 154 11.43 -5.48 -1.11
N GLY A 155 10.84 -5.78 0.05
CA GLY A 155 11.56 -6.13 1.27
C GLY A 155 12.24 -4.94 1.95
N THR A 156 11.95 -3.70 1.54
CA THR A 156 12.46 -2.50 2.22
C THR A 156 11.39 -1.90 3.12
N GLN A 157 11.83 -1.14 4.14
CA GLN A 157 10.89 -0.46 5.02
C GLN A 157 10.35 0.80 4.33
N SER A 158 9.03 0.87 4.20
CA SER A 158 8.30 2.07 3.83
C SER A 158 7.76 2.75 5.09
N LYS A 159 7.59 4.07 5.02
CA LYS A 159 6.99 4.87 6.08
C LYS A 159 5.96 5.85 5.53
N LEU A 160 4.92 6.07 6.30
CA LEU A 160 3.93 7.13 6.12
C LEU A 160 3.88 7.94 7.41
N GLU A 161 4.04 9.24 7.31
CA GLU A 161 3.90 10.15 8.44
C GLU A 161 2.70 11.07 8.21
N LEU A 162 1.87 11.22 9.22
CA LEU A 162 0.75 12.15 9.25
C LEU A 162 0.84 12.97 10.53
N GLN A 163 0.79 14.29 10.38
CA GLN A 163 0.80 15.21 11.52
C GLN A 163 -0.62 15.74 11.76
N TYR A 164 -1.03 15.71 13.02
CA TYR A 164 -2.33 16.19 13.47
C TYR A 164 -2.14 17.20 14.58
N ALA A 165 -2.68 18.41 14.40
CA ALA A 165 -2.65 19.47 15.39
C ALA A 165 -4.03 19.63 16.01
N MET A 166 -4.07 19.82 17.33
CA MET A 166 -5.28 20.18 18.06
C MET A 166 -4.99 21.22 19.13
#